data_AF-A0A8T7A279-F1
#
_entry.id   AF-A0A8T7A279-F1
#
_cell.length_a   1.000
_cell.length_b   1.000
_cell.length_c   1.000
_cell.angle_alpha   90.00
_cell.angle_beta   90.00
_cell.angle_gamma   90.00
#
_symmetry.space_group_name_H-M   'P 1'
#
loop_
_entity.id
_entity.type
_entity.pdbx_description
1 polymer ?
#
loop_
_entity_poly.entity_id
_entity_poly.type
_entity_poly.pdbx_seq_one_letter_code
_entity_poly.pdbx_strand_id
1 'polypeptide(L)'
;MEDNPKTNKLSYCGNIIIGLGLIVTISILGYQFYHWLINGEWLPLPFYKPLQYLGISFEGLLDLQWQGLQKTIFWILELPLAGIIGVSSLSIGWLMSMKD
;
A
#
# COMPACT_ATOMS: atom_id res chain seq x y z
N MET A 1 4.30 29.87 23.03
CA MET A 1 4.74 28.88 22.03
C MET A 1 4.10 29.30 20.73
N GLU A 2 4.88 29.91 19.86
CA GLU A 2 4.40 30.43 18.58
C GLU A 2 4.38 29.26 17.60
N ASP A 3 3.18 28.96 17.11
CA ASP A 3 2.92 27.80 16.28
C ASP A 3 3.63 27.99 14.94
N ASN A 4 4.60 27.14 14.62
CA ASN A 4 5.43 27.33 13.43
C ASN A 4 4.57 27.06 12.18
N PRO A 5 4.39 28.02 11.26
CA PRO A 5 3.52 27.83 10.10
C PRO A 5 3.99 26.69 9.17
N LYS A 6 5.21 26.18 9.33
CA LYS A 6 5.71 25.01 8.60
C LYS A 6 5.25 23.68 9.21
N THR A 7 5.13 23.57 10.53
CA THR A 7 4.67 22.33 11.22
C THR A 7 3.19 22.09 10.90
N ASN A 8 2.37 23.14 11.00
CA ASN A 8 0.94 23.06 10.66
C ASN A 8 0.66 22.62 9.22
N LYS A 9 1.52 22.97 8.25
CA LYS A 9 1.40 22.51 6.87
C LYS A 9 1.79 21.04 6.69
N LEU A 10 2.84 20.58 7.40
CA LEU A 10 3.33 19.21 7.29
C LEU A 10 2.33 18.21 7.89
N SER A 11 1.78 18.55 9.05
CA SER A 11 0.70 17.80 9.70
C SER A 11 -0.55 17.68 8.82
N TYR A 12 -0.95 18.78 8.18
CA TYR A 12 -2.09 18.80 7.26
C TYR A 12 -1.88 17.90 6.03
N CYS A 13 -0.68 17.94 5.43
CA CYS A 13 -0.32 17.03 4.35
C CYS A 13 -0.36 15.56 4.79
N GLY A 14 0.10 15.26 6.01
CA GLY A 14 0.02 13.91 6.58
C GLY A 14 -1.42 13.40 6.70
N ASN A 15 -2.34 14.25 7.16
CA ASN A 15 -3.76 13.92 7.28
C ASN A 15 -4.43 13.67 5.92
N ILE A 16 -4.07 14.43 4.88
CA ILE A 16 -4.56 14.19 3.52
C ILE A 16 -4.09 12.82 3.01
N ILE A 17 -2.82 12.48 3.21
CA ILE A 17 -2.26 11.19 2.78
C ILE A 17 -2.97 10.03 3.47
N ILE A 18 -3.22 10.13 4.77
CA ILE A 18 -4.00 9.13 5.53
C ILE A 18 -5.42 9.03 4.96
N GLY A 19 -6.11 10.16 4.77
CA GLY A 19 -7.47 10.18 4.26
C GLY A 19 -7.60 9.51 2.89
N LEU A 20 -6.73 9.87 1.94
CA LEU A 20 -6.71 9.28 0.61
C LEU A 20 -6.34 7.78 0.66
N GLY A 21 -5.34 7.42 1.48
CA GLY A 21 -4.93 6.04 1.66
C GLY A 21 -6.07 5.15 2.19
N LEU A 22 -6.80 5.62 3.20
CA LEU A 22 -7.96 4.92 3.76
C LEU A 22 -9.09 4.76 2.75
N ILE A 23 -9.40 5.81 1.96
CA ILE A 23 -10.42 5.73 0.91
C ILE A 23 -10.05 4.65 -0.11
N VAL A 24 -8.78 4.61 -0.55
CA VAL A 24 -8.30 3.59 -1.50
C VAL A 24 -8.36 2.19 -0.87
N THR A 25 -7.88 2.03 0.36
CA THR A 25 -7.92 0.74 1.08
C THR A 25 -9.35 0.22 1.22
N ILE A 26 -10.29 1.07 1.65
CA ILE A 26 -11.71 0.70 1.79
C ILE A 26 -12.30 0.34 0.43
N SER A 27 -11.97 1.07 -0.63
CA SER A 27 -12.45 0.78 -1.98
C SER A 27 -11.96 -0.58 -2.48
N ILE A 28 -10.70 -0.92 -2.25
CA ILE A 28 -10.13 -2.23 -2.62
C ILE A 28 -10.79 -3.36 -1.81
N LEU A 29 -10.96 -3.18 -0.50
CA LEU A 29 -11.62 -4.16 0.36
C LEU A 29 -13.09 -4.35 -0.03
N GLY A 30 -13.80 -3.25 -0.34
CA GLY A 30 -15.18 -3.30 -0.82
C GLY A 30 -15.30 -4.06 -2.15
N TYR A 31 -14.37 -3.84 -3.08
CA TYR A 31 -14.30 -4.60 -4.32
C TYR A 31 -14.01 -6.09 -4.08
N GLN A 32 -13.07 -6.44 -3.21
CA GLN A 32 -12.78 -7.83 -2.83
C GLN A 32 -13.99 -8.49 -2.17
N PHE A 33 -14.67 -7.78 -1.28
CA PHE A 33 -15.87 -8.26 -0.61
C PHE A 33 -17.02 -8.50 -1.59
N TYR A 34 -17.23 -7.58 -2.53
CA TYR A 34 -18.20 -7.77 -3.62
C TYR A 34 -17.88 -9.00 -4.48
N HIS A 35 -16.61 -9.19 -4.86
CA HIS A 35 -16.18 -10.37 -5.61
C HIS A 35 -16.34 -11.66 -4.82
N TRP A 36 -16.07 -11.63 -3.51
CA TRP A 36 -16.29 -12.76 -2.62
C TRP A 36 -17.78 -13.14 -2.55
N LEU A 37 -18.68 -12.16 -2.46
CA LEU A 37 -20.13 -12.42 -2.47
C LEU A 37 -20.62 -13.11 -3.74
N ILE A 38 -20.01 -12.83 -4.89
CA ILE A 38 -20.40 -13.41 -6.18
C ILE A 38 -19.77 -14.78 -6.40
N ASN A 39 -18.48 -14.93 -6.08
CA ASN A 39 -17.70 -16.10 -6.47
C ASN A 39 -17.48 -17.10 -5.33
N GLY A 40 -17.83 -16.74 -4.09
CA GLY A 40 -17.64 -17.58 -2.89
C GLY A 40 -16.20 -17.69 -2.41
N GLU A 41 -15.23 -17.14 -3.15
CA GLU A 41 -13.80 -17.22 -2.85
C GLU A 41 -13.23 -15.85 -2.52
N TRP A 42 -12.47 -15.77 -1.41
CA TRP A 42 -11.79 -14.55 -1.03
C TRP A 42 -10.42 -14.49 -1.71
N LEU A 43 -10.33 -13.71 -2.79
CA LEU A 43 -9.08 -13.55 -3.54
C LEU A 43 -8.45 -12.17 -3.23
N PRO A 44 -7.43 -12.09 -2.36
CA PRO A 44 -6.75 -10.82 -2.12
C PRO A 44 -6.05 -10.37 -3.40
N LEU A 45 -6.20 -9.09 -3.74
CA LEU A 45 -5.45 -8.46 -4.83
C LEU A 45 -3.98 -8.38 -4.41
N PRO A 46 -3.06 -9.07 -5.11
CA PRO A 46 -1.64 -9.01 -4.79
C PRO A 46 -1.05 -7.67 -5.21
N PHE A 47 -0.03 -7.23 -4.47
CA PHE A 47 0.65 -5.95 -4.68
C PHE A 47 1.23 -5.77 -6.08
N TYR A 48 1.72 -6.84 -6.70
CA TYR A 48 2.37 -6.75 -8.01
C TYR A 48 1.41 -6.37 -9.14
N LYS A 49 0.10 -6.63 -9.02
CA LYS A 49 -0.88 -6.40 -10.10
C LYS A 49 -0.93 -4.95 -10.59
N PRO A 50 -1.08 -3.93 -9.73
CA PRO A 50 -1.02 -2.54 -10.18
C PRO A 50 0.34 -2.16 -10.78
N LEU A 51 1.44 -2.74 -10.31
CA LEU A 51 2.77 -2.48 -10.88
C LEU A 51 2.91 -3.07 -12.29
N GLN A 52 2.37 -4.28 -12.52
CA GLN A 52 2.26 -4.86 -13.86
C GLN A 52 1.38 -4.00 -14.79
N TYR A 53 0.29 -3.43 -14.27
CA TYR A 53 -0.55 -2.51 -15.03
C TYR A 53 0.18 -1.23 -15.44
N LEU A 54 1.17 -0.80 -14.65
CA LEU A 54 2.07 0.31 -14.97
C LEU A 54 3.24 -0.09 -15.92
N GLY A 55 3.27 -1.34 -16.40
CA GLY A 55 4.30 -1.85 -17.30
C GLY A 55 5.59 -2.30 -16.59
N ILE A 56 5.58 -2.42 -15.26
CA ILE A 56 6.74 -2.93 -14.51
C ILE A 56 6.72 -4.47 -14.57
N SER A 57 7.67 -5.05 -15.31
CA SER A 57 7.90 -6.50 -15.32
C SER A 57 8.79 -6.92 -14.15
N PHE A 58 8.42 -8.03 -13.50
CA PHE A 58 9.20 -8.67 -12.44
C PHE A 58 9.96 -9.91 -12.93
N GLU A 59 9.97 -10.18 -14.25
CA GLU A 59 10.62 -11.37 -14.82
C GLU A 59 12.12 -11.44 -14.49
N GLY A 60 12.82 -10.30 -14.48
CA GLY A 60 14.24 -10.25 -14.11
C GLY A 60 14.52 -10.51 -12.62
N LEU A 61 13.52 -10.38 -11.74
CA LEU A 61 13.65 -10.72 -10.32
C LEU A 61 13.45 -12.22 -10.05
N LEU A 62 12.87 -12.95 -11.02
CA LEU A 62 12.68 -14.40 -10.96
C LEU A 62 13.93 -15.18 -11.39
N ASP A 63 14.93 -14.53 -11.99
CA ASP A 63 16.19 -15.15 -12.43
C ASP A 63 17.35 -14.95 -11.43
N LEU A 64 17.03 -14.56 -10.20
CA LEU A 64 18.01 -14.43 -9.13
C LEU A 64 18.51 -15.81 -8.70
N GLN A 65 19.82 -16.06 -8.86
CA GLN A 65 20.47 -17.30 -8.43
C GLN A 65 20.28 -17.60 -6.92
N TRP A 66 20.01 -16.56 -6.12
CA TRP A 66 19.80 -16.71 -4.69
C TRP A 66 18.32 -17.01 -4.37
N GLN A 67 18.00 -18.30 -4.31
CA GLN A 67 16.64 -18.83 -4.07
C GLN A 67 15.94 -18.23 -2.84
N GLY A 68 16.68 -17.93 -1.77
CA GLY A 68 16.12 -17.31 -0.56
C GLY A 68 15.60 -15.89 -0.79
N LEU A 69 16.34 -15.10 -1.59
CA LEU A 69 15.94 -13.74 -1.94
C LEU A 69 14.76 -13.74 -2.90
N GLN A 70 14.79 -14.62 -3.91
CA GLN A 70 13.68 -14.80 -4.84
C GLN A 70 12.37 -15.12 -4.09
N LYS A 71 12.41 -16.05 -3.12
CA LYS A 71 11.24 -16.41 -2.31
C LYS A 71 10.74 -15.25 -1.46
N THR A 72 11.65 -14.45 -0.90
CA THR A 72 11.31 -13.27 -0.09
C THR A 72 10.63 -12.19 -0.94
N ILE A 73 11.18 -11.90 -2.13
CA ILE A 73 10.59 -10.93 -3.07
C ILE A 73 9.20 -11.40 -3.49
N PHE A 74 9.05 -12.67 -3.84
CA PHE A 74 7.76 -13.24 -4.22
C PHE A 74 6.72 -13.10 -3.11
N TRP A 75 7.10 -13.42 -1.87
CA TRP A 75 6.24 -13.22 -0.69
C TRP A 75 5.77 -11.78 -0.54
N ILE A 76 6.67 -10.79 -0.73
CA ILE A 76 6.32 -9.37 -0.65
C ILE A 76 5.37 -8.98 -1.78
N LEU A 77 5.59 -9.48 -2.99
CA LEU A 77 4.77 -9.19 -4.17
C LEU A 77 3.36 -9.78 -4.04
N GLU A 78 3.20 -10.91 -3.37
CA GLU A 78 1.90 -11.55 -3.11
C GLU A 78 1.12 -10.96 -1.94
N LEU A 79 1.72 -10.04 -1.17
CA LEU A 79 1.02 -9.41 -0.06
C LEU A 79 -0.25 -8.68 -0.54
N PRO A 80 -1.33 -8.69 0.28
CA PRO A 80 -2.56 -7.99 -0.04
C PRO A 80 -2.33 -6.49 -0.23
N LEU A 81 -2.64 -5.98 -1.42
CA LEU A 81 -2.47 -4.59 -1.82
C LEU A 81 -3.14 -3.62 -0.83
N ALA A 82 -4.35 -3.95 -0.35
CA ALA A 82 -5.08 -3.15 0.62
C ALA A 82 -4.30 -2.95 1.94
N GLY A 83 -3.60 -3.99 2.39
CA GLY A 83 -2.77 -3.96 3.59
C GLY A 83 -1.56 -3.05 3.39
N ILE A 84 -0.87 -3.16 2.26
CA ILE A 84 0.29 -2.32 1.95
C ILE A 84 -0.11 -0.84 1.86
N ILE A 85 -1.19 -0.51 1.14
CA ILE A 85 -1.65 0.88 1.00
C ILE A 85 -2.11 1.44 2.34
N GLY A 86 -2.83 0.65 3.14
CA GLY A 86 -3.30 1.08 4.46
C GLY A 86 -2.13 1.35 5.42
N VAL A 87 -1.20 0.41 5.54
CA VAL A 87 -0.04 0.55 6.44
C VAL A 87 0.89 1.66 5.99
N SER A 88 1.16 1.79 4.68
CA SER A 88 2.05 2.83 4.15
C SER A 88 1.48 4.23 4.34
N SER A 89 0.19 4.44 4.04
CA SER A 89 -0.47 5.75 4.24
C SER A 89 -0.49 6.17 5.71
N LEU A 90 -0.77 5.24 6.63
CA LEU A 90 -0.71 5.49 8.08
C LEU A 90 0.72 5.81 8.53
N SER A 91 1.71 5.03 8.08
CA SER A 91 3.11 5.22 8.45
C SER A 91 3.65 6.57 7.97
N ILE A 92 3.34 6.95 6.73
CA ILE A 92 3.77 8.22 6.13
C ILE A 92 3.10 9.40 6.84
N GLY A 93 1.78 9.34 7.04
CA GLY A 93 1.06 10.42 7.70
C GLY A 93 1.50 10.59 9.15
N TRP A 94 1.73 9.50 9.88
CA TRP A 94 2.25 9.54 11.24
C TRP A 94 3.66 10.12 11.31
N LEU A 95 4.57 9.70 10.42
CA LEU A 95 5.93 10.24 10.36
C LEU A 95 5.95 11.73 10.01
N MET A 96 5.00 12.21 9.20
CA MET A 96 4.84 13.63 8.91
C MET A 96 4.30 14.41 10.11
N SER A 97 3.42 13.80 10.92
CA SER A 97 2.90 14.41 12.16
C SER A 97 3.89 14.42 13.32
N MET A 98 4.88 13.52 13.34
CA MET A 98 5.93 13.49 14.37
C MET A 98 7.04 14.52 14.17
N LYS A 99 7.10 15.15 13.00
CA LYS A 99 8.06 16.23 12.68
C LYS A 99 7.58 17.62 13.14
N ASP A 100 6.44 17.68 13.80
CA ASP A 100 5.87 18.85 14.47
C ASP A 100 6.46 19.02 15.88
#